data_AF-A0A922JGT4-F1
#
_entry.id   AF-A0A922JGT4-F1
#
_cell.length_a   1.000
_cell.length_b   1.000
_cell.length_c   1.000
_cell.angle_alpha   90.00
_cell.angle_beta   90.00
_cell.angle_gamma   90.00
#
_symmetry.space_group_name_H-M   'P 1'
#
loop_
_entity.id
_entity.type
_entity.pdbx_description
1 polymer ?
#
loop_
_entity_poly.entity_id
_entity_poly.type
_entity_poly.pdbx_seq_one_letter_code
_entity_poly.pdbx_strand_id
1 'polypeptide(L)'
;MQKCKITVLFGKELCLRITNVIRGSSFHDWMIGPEELWHEMSDEELMWRASMVPRISKYPKNRTRKVAFMFLSRGSLPLGPLWEMFFKGHAGLYSVYLHTSPEFTKEPPESSVFYMRKITSKHVEWGQATMMDVERRLLANALLDFSNERFVLLSETCIPLFNFTTIYNYLINSNHSFDHCKPPCYMDEHYLAILVTKAHSDMNSNRSITWVDWSKGGSHPTRFVKKDVSKSFFNRVRHGFNCTYNGSLTTVCFLFARKFQPNTLEALLKIAPTLLGFNP
;
A
#
# COMPACT_ATOMS: atom_id res chain seq x y z
N MET A 1 14.23 2.18 2.53
CA MET A 1 14.70 3.24 1.58
C MET A 1 13.94 3.07 0.27
N GLN A 2 12.86 3.84 0.11
CA GLN A 2 12.15 4.08 -1.15
C GLN A 2 11.75 5.56 -1.13
N LYS A 3 11.66 6.20 -2.30
CA LYS A 3 10.65 7.25 -2.46
C LYS A 3 9.31 6.52 -2.58
N CYS A 4 8.82 6.01 -1.45
CA CYS A 4 7.68 5.10 -1.46
C CYS A 4 6.43 5.89 -1.81
N LYS A 5 5.89 5.45 -2.93
CA LYS A 5 4.74 5.94 -3.66
C LYS A 5 3.57 5.09 -3.21
N ILE A 6 2.55 5.70 -2.62
CA ILE A 6 1.30 4.99 -2.39
C ILE A 6 0.57 5.00 -3.71
N THR A 7 0.83 4.00 -4.54
CA THR A 7 0.06 3.81 -5.76
C THR A 7 -1.22 3.08 -5.41
N VAL A 8 -2.33 3.79 -5.43
CA VAL A 8 -3.65 3.16 -5.33
C VAL A 8 -4.08 2.71 -6.70
N LEU A 9 -3.99 1.41 -6.94
CA LEU A 9 -4.37 0.79 -8.21
C LEU A 9 -5.80 0.25 -8.12
N PHE A 10 -6.56 0.34 -9.21
CA PHE A 10 -7.82 -0.38 -9.35
C PHE A 10 -7.52 -1.83 -9.77
N GLY A 11 -7.87 -2.79 -8.91
CA GLY A 11 -7.63 -4.21 -9.19
C GLY A 11 -8.37 -4.76 -10.41
N LYS A 12 -9.46 -4.13 -10.83
CA LYS A 12 -10.28 -4.62 -11.96
C LYS A 12 -9.66 -4.41 -13.34
N GLU A 13 -8.64 -3.55 -13.45
CA GLU A 13 -8.26 -2.96 -14.75
C GLU A 13 -6.79 -3.13 -15.15
N LEU A 14 -5.90 -3.42 -14.19
CA LEU A 14 -4.48 -3.65 -14.47
C LEU A 14 -4.19 -4.95 -15.25
N CYS A 15 -5.16 -5.85 -15.36
CA CYS A 15 -4.99 -7.10 -16.08
C CYS A 15 -5.20 -6.88 -17.59
N LEU A 16 -4.12 -7.02 -18.37
CA LEU A 16 -4.15 -7.00 -19.83
C LEU A 16 -4.85 -8.27 -20.36
N ARG A 17 -5.58 -8.12 -21.48
CA ARG A 17 -6.36 -9.17 -22.13
C ARG A 17 -5.52 -10.41 -22.44
N ILE A 18 -5.80 -11.53 -21.76
CA ILE A 18 -5.68 -12.86 -22.34
C ILE A 18 -6.93 -13.65 -21.93
N THR A 19 -7.84 -13.87 -22.88
CA THR A 19 -8.91 -14.85 -22.76
C THR A 19 -8.28 -16.23 -22.85
N ASN A 20 -8.21 -16.97 -21.75
CA ASN A 20 -8.23 -18.43 -21.81
C ASN A 20 -8.94 -19.00 -20.59
N VAL A 21 -9.99 -19.75 -20.89
CA VAL A 21 -10.84 -20.51 -19.98
C VAL A 21 -9.99 -21.60 -19.35
N ILE A 22 -9.81 -21.60 -18.02
CA ILE A 22 -9.27 -22.76 -17.30
C ILE A 22 -10.45 -23.59 -16.78
N ARG A 23 -10.62 -24.77 -17.38
CA ARG A 23 -11.35 -25.90 -16.79
C ARG A 23 -10.41 -26.58 -15.79
N GLY A 24 -10.86 -26.79 -14.54
CA GLY A 24 -10.25 -27.81 -13.68
C GLY A 24 -10.13 -27.51 -12.18
N SER A 25 -10.31 -26.28 -11.71
CA SER A 25 -10.32 -25.95 -10.27
C SER A 25 -11.66 -25.32 -9.87
N SER A 26 -12.11 -25.61 -8.64
CA SER A 26 -13.33 -25.02 -8.09
C SER A 26 -13.18 -23.49 -8.11
N PHE A 27 -14.13 -22.80 -8.76
CA PHE A 27 -14.18 -21.33 -8.79
C PHE A 27 -14.18 -20.71 -7.38
N HIS A 28 -14.53 -21.49 -6.35
CA HIS A 28 -14.48 -21.08 -4.94
C HIS A 28 -13.06 -20.92 -4.40
N ASP A 29 -12.15 -21.84 -4.74
CA ASP A 29 -10.73 -21.78 -4.33
C ASP A 29 -9.99 -20.63 -5.01
N TRP A 30 -10.47 -20.19 -6.17
CA TRP A 30 -9.98 -18.98 -6.83
C TRP A 30 -10.45 -17.71 -6.11
N MET A 31 -11.68 -17.69 -5.59
CA MET A 31 -12.27 -16.48 -4.99
C MET A 31 -11.67 -16.10 -3.64
N ILE A 32 -11.08 -17.06 -2.92
CA ILE A 32 -10.44 -16.87 -1.63
C ILE A 32 -8.93 -16.91 -1.88
N GLY A 33 -8.26 -15.75 -1.79
CA GLY A 33 -6.80 -15.71 -1.88
C GLY A 33 -6.15 -16.67 -0.87
N PRO A 34 -4.93 -17.16 -1.15
CA PRO A 34 -4.32 -18.20 -0.32
C PRO A 34 -4.18 -17.72 1.13
N GLU A 35 -4.54 -18.58 2.09
CA GLU A 35 -4.41 -18.27 3.53
C GLU A 35 -2.95 -18.02 3.92
N GLU A 36 -2.03 -18.71 3.25
CA GLU A 36 -0.58 -18.54 3.36
C GLU A 36 0.00 -17.84 2.12
N LEU A 37 0.82 -16.81 2.32
CA LEU A 37 1.48 -16.10 1.22
C LEU A 37 2.76 -16.79 0.73
N TRP A 38 3.19 -17.85 1.40
CA TRP A 38 4.39 -18.60 1.04
C TRP A 38 4.11 -19.51 -0.15
N HIS A 39 4.92 -19.37 -1.20
CA HIS A 39 4.88 -20.22 -2.39
C HIS A 39 6.26 -20.28 -3.05
N GLU A 40 6.51 -21.35 -3.80
CA GLU A 40 7.77 -21.55 -4.52
C GLU A 40 7.72 -21.08 -5.99
N MET A 41 6.62 -20.45 -6.41
CA MET A 41 6.47 -19.95 -7.79
C MET A 41 7.63 -19.03 -8.19
N SER A 42 8.12 -19.22 -9.41
CA SER A 42 9.08 -18.30 -10.03
C SER A 42 8.44 -16.93 -10.28
N ASP A 43 9.25 -15.89 -10.49
CA ASP A 43 8.70 -14.58 -10.86
C ASP A 43 7.91 -14.65 -12.17
N GLU A 44 8.31 -15.50 -13.12
CA GLU A 44 7.57 -15.71 -14.37
C GLU A 44 6.20 -16.33 -14.12
N GLU A 45 6.13 -17.41 -13.34
CA GLU A 45 4.87 -18.07 -12.99
C GLU A 45 3.95 -17.15 -12.19
N LEU A 46 4.49 -16.44 -11.19
CA LEU A 46 3.73 -15.51 -10.37
C LEU A 46 3.12 -14.37 -11.22
N MET A 47 3.91 -13.78 -12.12
CA MET A 47 3.42 -12.73 -13.01
C MET A 47 2.41 -13.27 -14.02
N TRP A 48 2.62 -14.48 -14.52
CA TRP A 48 1.68 -15.17 -15.41
C TRP A 48 0.33 -15.36 -14.71
N ARG A 49 0.29 -15.90 -13.49
CA ARG A 49 -0.94 -16.04 -12.70
C ARG A 49 -1.60 -14.70 -12.41
N ALA A 50 -0.84 -13.69 -12.02
CA ALA A 50 -1.35 -12.34 -11.79
C ALA A 50 -1.91 -11.68 -13.07
N SER A 51 -1.47 -12.11 -14.26
CA SER A 51 -2.00 -11.65 -15.55
C SER A 51 -3.24 -12.44 -16.03
N MET A 52 -3.60 -13.52 -15.32
CA MET A 52 -4.81 -14.31 -15.56
C MET A 52 -5.98 -13.90 -14.66
N VAL A 53 -5.81 -12.84 -13.87
CA VAL A 53 -6.83 -12.32 -12.97
C VAL A 53 -8.06 -11.91 -13.81
N PRO A 54 -9.20 -12.61 -13.68
CA PRO A 54 -10.34 -12.38 -14.56
C PRO A 54 -10.95 -11.00 -14.30
N ARG A 55 -11.27 -10.27 -15.37
CA ARG A 55 -12.08 -9.03 -15.29
C ARG A 55 -13.53 -9.39 -14.98
N ILE A 56 -13.84 -9.65 -13.71
CA ILE A 56 -15.19 -10.00 -13.26
C ILE A 56 -15.99 -8.70 -13.09
N SER A 57 -16.92 -8.44 -14.02
CA SER A 57 -17.82 -7.30 -13.97
C SER A 57 -18.90 -7.45 -12.87
N LYS A 58 -19.33 -8.68 -12.60
CA LYS A 58 -20.37 -9.01 -11.61
C LYS A 58 -20.05 -10.32 -10.92
N TYR A 59 -19.75 -10.27 -9.63
CA TYR A 59 -19.52 -11.47 -8.82
C TYR A 59 -20.87 -12.13 -8.46
N PRO A 60 -20.95 -13.47 -8.42
CA PRO A 60 -22.17 -14.19 -8.09
C PRO A 60 -22.62 -14.01 -6.62
N LYS A 61 -21.76 -13.48 -5.74
CA LYS A 61 -22.07 -13.12 -4.35
C LYS A 61 -21.52 -11.74 -4.01
N ASN A 62 -22.15 -11.05 -3.06
CA ASN A 62 -21.60 -9.84 -2.44
C ASN A 62 -20.30 -10.21 -1.73
N ARG A 63 -19.16 -9.76 -2.26
CA ARG A 63 -17.86 -9.96 -1.66
C ARG A 63 -17.45 -8.72 -0.89
N THR A 64 -16.82 -8.93 0.26
CA THR A 64 -16.16 -7.87 1.00
C THR A 64 -14.96 -7.35 0.20
N ARG A 65 -14.98 -6.06 -0.16
CA ARG A 65 -13.89 -5.40 -0.89
C ARG A 65 -12.73 -5.18 0.09
N LYS A 66 -11.51 -5.57 -0.27
CA LYS A 66 -10.33 -5.39 0.56
C LYS A 66 -9.38 -4.33 0.01
N VAL A 67 -8.59 -3.76 0.91
CA VAL A 67 -7.41 -2.95 0.57
C VAL A 67 -6.15 -3.78 0.87
N ALA A 68 -5.31 -4.01 -0.14
CA ALA A 68 -4.01 -4.65 0.00
C ALA A 68 -2.97 -3.63 0.47
N PHE A 69 -2.42 -3.80 1.67
CA PHE A 69 -1.30 -3.03 2.19
C PHE A 69 0.00 -3.79 1.95
N MET A 70 0.80 -3.27 1.03
CA MET A 70 2.07 -3.85 0.60
C MET A 70 3.21 -3.08 1.24
N PHE A 71 3.94 -3.70 2.15
CA PHE A 71 5.06 -3.10 2.86
C PHE A 71 6.38 -3.55 2.22
N LEU A 72 7.22 -2.59 1.83
CA LEU A 72 8.62 -2.84 1.49
C LEU A 72 9.52 -2.30 2.60
N SER A 73 10.30 -3.19 3.21
CA SER A 73 11.26 -2.87 4.26
C SER A 73 12.60 -3.54 3.99
N ARG A 74 13.67 -3.06 4.62
CA ARG A 74 14.96 -3.79 4.64
C ARG A 74 15.02 -4.83 5.76
N GLY A 75 14.23 -4.66 6.81
CA GLY A 75 14.23 -5.54 7.98
C GLY A 75 12.92 -5.40 8.74
N SER A 76 13.00 -5.33 10.07
CA SER A 76 11.82 -5.12 10.92
C SER A 76 11.08 -3.83 10.56
N LEU A 77 9.78 -3.79 10.86
CA LEU A 77 8.95 -2.59 10.75
C LEU A 77 8.98 -1.85 12.10
N PRO A 78 9.79 -0.78 12.26
CA PRO A 78 9.95 -0.14 13.56
C PRO A 78 8.66 0.57 14.00
N LEU A 79 7.86 1.01 13.02
CA LEU A 79 6.54 1.61 13.23
C LEU A 79 5.41 0.57 13.25
N GLY A 80 5.74 -0.72 13.25
CA GLY A 80 4.79 -1.84 13.28
C GLY A 80 3.69 -1.68 14.35
N PRO A 81 4.01 -1.35 15.62
CA PRO A 81 2.98 -1.19 16.65
C PRO A 81 1.91 -0.13 16.34
N LEU A 82 2.26 0.94 15.60
CA LEU A 82 1.28 1.92 15.15
C LEU A 82 0.33 1.32 14.09
N TRP A 83 0.86 0.48 13.20
CA TRP A 83 0.08 -0.24 12.19
C TRP A 83 -0.78 -1.34 12.81
N GLU A 84 -0.30 -2.05 13.83
CA GLU A 84 -1.10 -2.99 14.63
C GLU A 84 -2.33 -2.29 15.21
N MET A 85 -2.14 -1.11 15.82
CA MET A 85 -3.26 -0.29 16.29
C MET A 85 -4.19 0.07 15.14
N PHE A 86 -3.67 0.55 14.01
CA PHE A 86 -4.47 0.92 12.84
C PHE A 86 -5.35 -0.22 12.32
N PHE A 87 -4.82 -1.44 12.25
CA PHE A 87 -5.54 -2.61 11.71
C PHE A 87 -6.48 -3.30 12.70
N LYS A 88 -6.30 -3.08 14.01
CA LYS A 88 -7.07 -3.74 15.07
C LYS A 88 -8.58 -3.60 14.85
N GLY A 89 -9.29 -4.72 14.85
CA GLY A 89 -10.75 -4.77 14.71
C GLY A 89 -11.28 -4.72 13.26
N HIS A 90 -10.42 -4.71 12.25
CA HIS A 90 -10.82 -4.55 10.84
C HIS A 90 -10.49 -5.78 9.97
N ALA A 91 -10.31 -6.96 10.59
CA ALA A 91 -10.01 -8.20 9.89
C ALA A 91 -11.06 -8.47 8.79
N GLY A 92 -10.61 -8.91 7.61
CA GLY A 92 -11.48 -9.16 6.45
C GLY A 92 -11.68 -7.96 5.52
N LEU A 93 -11.32 -6.74 5.92
CA LEU A 93 -11.36 -5.52 5.08
C LEU A 93 -10.00 -5.18 4.44
N TYR A 94 -8.94 -5.89 4.82
CA TYR A 94 -7.59 -5.67 4.32
C TYR A 94 -6.82 -6.97 4.17
N SER A 95 -5.77 -6.92 3.36
CA SER A 95 -4.74 -7.95 3.24
C SER A 95 -3.37 -7.30 3.39
N VAL A 96 -2.41 -7.95 4.04
CA VAL A 96 -1.05 -7.42 4.27
C VAL A 96 -0.04 -8.28 3.53
N TYR A 97 0.87 -7.64 2.80
CA TYR A 97 1.97 -8.28 2.09
C TYR A 97 3.26 -7.59 2.49
N LEU A 98 4.27 -8.35 2.89
CA LEU A 98 5.53 -7.82 3.39
C LEU A 98 6.69 -8.35 2.56
N HIS A 99 7.54 -7.46 2.07
CA HIS A 99 8.84 -7.82 1.52
C HIS A 99 9.94 -7.24 2.42
N THR A 100 10.90 -8.08 2.81
CA THR A 100 12.08 -7.71 3.60
C THR A 100 13.36 -8.14 2.90
N SER A 101 14.53 -7.75 3.42
CA SER A 101 15.79 -8.36 2.96
C SER A 101 15.71 -9.90 3.10
N PRO A 102 16.23 -10.69 2.15
CA PRO A 102 16.33 -12.14 2.28
C PRO A 102 17.12 -12.59 3.53
N GLU A 103 18.05 -11.76 3.98
CA GLU A 103 18.86 -11.98 5.19
C GLU A 103 18.06 -11.77 6.49
N PHE A 104 16.90 -11.12 6.41
CA PHE A 104 16.05 -10.85 7.55
C PHE A 104 15.09 -12.02 7.80
N THR A 105 15.43 -12.85 8.79
CA THR A 105 14.72 -14.09 9.11
C THR A 105 13.74 -13.98 10.27
N LYS A 106 13.72 -12.84 10.99
CA LYS A 106 12.88 -12.67 12.17
C LYS A 106 11.40 -12.56 11.79
N GLU A 107 10.62 -13.54 12.22
CA GLU A 107 9.16 -13.52 12.09
C GLU A 107 8.51 -12.75 13.25
N PRO A 108 7.43 -11.98 13.00
CA PRO A 108 6.60 -11.42 14.07
C PRO A 108 5.92 -12.51 14.92
N PRO A 109 5.39 -12.19 16.11
CA PRO A 109 4.54 -13.11 16.89
C PRO A 109 3.24 -13.45 16.15
N GLU A 110 2.65 -14.62 16.41
CA GLU A 110 1.36 -15.06 15.81
C GLU A 110 0.21 -14.07 15.97
N SER A 111 0.21 -13.28 17.04
CA SER A 111 -0.79 -12.25 17.31
C SER A 111 -0.64 -10.99 16.45
N SER A 112 0.46 -10.85 15.71
CA SER A 112 0.76 -9.70 14.86
C SER A 112 0.00 -9.77 13.54
N VAL A 113 -0.51 -8.64 13.05
CA VAL A 113 -1.08 -8.55 11.70
C VAL A 113 -0.06 -8.80 10.58
N PHE A 114 1.23 -8.81 10.90
CA PHE A 114 2.33 -9.09 9.99
C PHE A 114 2.80 -10.55 10.00
N TYR A 115 2.24 -11.39 10.88
CA TYR A 115 2.60 -12.80 10.97
C TYR A 115 2.25 -13.56 9.69
N MET A 116 3.21 -14.33 9.15
CA MET A 116 3.07 -15.09 7.90
C MET A 116 2.65 -14.23 6.70
N ARG A 117 2.97 -12.93 6.73
CA ARG A 117 2.68 -11.99 5.63
C ARG A 117 3.85 -11.75 4.69
N LYS A 118 5.00 -12.38 4.95
CA LYS A 118 6.21 -12.22 4.15
C LYS A 118 6.09 -12.97 2.81
N ILE A 119 6.27 -12.26 1.70
CA ILE A 119 6.37 -12.86 0.37
C ILE A 119 7.80 -13.35 0.11
N THR A 120 7.96 -14.22 -0.89
CA THR A 120 9.28 -14.67 -1.36
C THR A 120 10.17 -13.48 -1.71
N SER A 121 11.19 -13.24 -0.88
CA SER A 121 12.00 -12.03 -0.92
C SER A 121 13.30 -12.26 -1.69
N LYS A 122 13.61 -11.37 -2.64
CA LYS A 122 14.90 -11.27 -3.34
C LYS A 122 15.67 -10.01 -2.93
N HIS A 123 16.97 -9.99 -3.19
CA HIS A 123 17.84 -8.84 -2.88
C HIS A 123 17.40 -7.59 -3.65
N VAL A 124 17.51 -6.42 -3.02
CA VAL A 124 16.97 -5.15 -3.54
C VAL A 124 17.99 -4.05 -3.37
N GLU A 125 18.35 -3.39 -4.47
CA GLU A 125 19.25 -2.26 -4.46
C GLU A 125 18.50 -0.96 -4.79
N TRP A 126 18.91 0.11 -4.10
CA TRP A 126 18.20 1.39 -4.26
C TRP A 126 18.50 2.03 -5.61
N GLY A 127 17.45 2.53 -6.28
CA GLY A 127 17.55 3.20 -7.57
C GLY A 127 17.88 2.26 -8.75
N GLN A 128 17.90 0.95 -8.49
CA GLN A 128 18.15 -0.08 -9.49
C GLN A 128 16.83 -0.73 -9.94
N ALA A 129 16.86 -1.43 -11.07
CA ALA A 129 15.70 -2.17 -11.60
C ALA A 129 15.14 -3.19 -10.60
N THR A 130 15.96 -3.70 -9.69
CA THR A 130 15.56 -4.64 -8.63
C THR A 130 14.49 -4.07 -7.69
N MET A 131 14.39 -2.74 -7.52
CA MET A 131 13.28 -2.12 -6.81
C MET A 131 11.95 -2.28 -7.55
N MET A 132 11.95 -2.14 -8.86
CA MET A 132 10.75 -2.35 -9.67
C MET A 132 10.29 -3.81 -9.60
N ASP A 133 11.22 -4.76 -9.62
CA ASP A 133 10.89 -6.19 -9.53
C ASP A 133 10.21 -6.53 -8.20
N VAL A 134 10.57 -5.86 -7.12
CA VAL A 134 9.96 -6.06 -5.80
C VAL A 134 8.56 -5.47 -5.73
N GLU A 135 8.36 -4.27 -6.27
CA GLU A 135 7.03 -3.67 -6.37
C GLU A 135 6.10 -4.53 -7.21
N ARG A 136 6.59 -5.04 -8.35
CA ARG A 136 5.87 -5.99 -9.18
C ARG A 136 5.53 -7.26 -8.40
N ARG A 137 6.46 -7.80 -7.63
CA ARG A 137 6.26 -9.05 -6.86
C ARG A 137 5.22 -8.89 -5.75
N LEU A 138 5.26 -7.78 -5.02
CA LEU A 138 4.26 -7.40 -4.03
C LEU A 138 2.88 -7.27 -4.69
N LEU A 139 2.81 -6.55 -5.81
CA LEU A 139 1.56 -6.36 -6.55
C LEU A 139 1.01 -7.67 -7.09
N ALA A 140 1.86 -8.52 -7.69
CA ALA A 140 1.45 -9.80 -8.23
C ALA A 140 0.88 -10.72 -7.16
N ASN A 141 1.53 -10.82 -5.99
CA ASN A 141 0.99 -11.54 -4.83
C ASN A 141 -0.35 -10.97 -4.38
N ALA A 142 -0.46 -9.64 -4.32
CA ALA A 142 -1.70 -8.99 -3.93
C ALA A 142 -2.84 -9.20 -4.92
N LEU A 143 -2.54 -9.35 -6.22
CA LEU A 143 -3.52 -9.62 -7.26
C LEU A 143 -4.07 -11.05 -7.22
N LEU A 144 -3.37 -12.00 -6.59
CA LEU A 144 -3.86 -13.37 -6.41
C LEU A 144 -5.06 -13.45 -5.45
N ASP A 145 -5.16 -12.54 -4.47
CA ASP A 145 -6.40 -12.38 -3.70
C ASP A 145 -7.32 -11.43 -4.45
N PHE A 146 -8.26 -11.99 -5.21
CA PHE A 146 -9.20 -11.18 -5.98
C PHE A 146 -9.96 -10.19 -5.10
N SER A 147 -10.11 -10.45 -3.78
CA SER A 147 -10.72 -9.57 -2.77
C SER A 147 -10.15 -8.17 -2.75
N ASN A 148 -8.88 -8.05 -3.10
CA ASN A 148 -8.17 -6.78 -3.14
C ASN A 148 -8.63 -5.94 -4.33
N GLU A 149 -9.21 -4.78 -4.02
CA GLU A 149 -9.64 -3.82 -5.04
C GLU A 149 -8.79 -2.56 -5.11
N ARG A 150 -8.04 -2.31 -4.03
CA ARG A 150 -7.14 -1.17 -3.87
C ARG A 150 -5.83 -1.71 -3.31
N PHE A 151 -4.72 -1.17 -3.80
CA PHE A 151 -3.37 -1.57 -3.42
C PHE A 151 -2.68 -0.36 -2.83
N VAL A 152 -1.92 -0.51 -1.76
CA VAL A 152 -1.27 0.60 -1.05
C VAL A 152 0.16 0.17 -0.78
N LEU A 153 1.11 0.75 -1.50
CA LEU A 153 2.54 0.48 -1.30
C LEU A 153 3.12 1.42 -0.24
N LEU A 154 3.70 0.85 0.82
CA LEU A 154 4.21 1.56 2.00
C LEU A 154 5.66 1.15 2.29
N SER A 155 6.41 2.06 2.90
CA SER A 155 7.76 1.76 3.41
C SER A 155 7.78 1.67 4.93
N GLU A 156 8.89 1.22 5.50
CA GLU A 156 9.12 1.14 6.95
C GLU A 156 9.04 2.48 7.70
N THR A 157 8.95 3.60 6.97
CA THR A 157 8.92 4.99 7.51
C THR A 157 7.60 5.72 7.27
N CYS A 158 6.60 5.02 6.74
CA CYS A 158 5.26 5.56 6.49
C CYS A 158 4.36 5.37 7.70
N ILE A 159 3.43 6.33 7.91
CA ILE A 159 2.40 6.25 8.94
C ILE A 159 1.01 6.60 8.36
N PRO A 160 -0.09 6.05 8.92
CA PRO A 160 -1.44 6.52 8.62
C PRO A 160 -1.70 7.87 9.31
N LEU A 161 -2.44 8.76 8.65
CA LEU A 161 -2.85 10.06 9.19
C LEU A 161 -4.28 10.06 9.75
N PHE A 162 -5.09 9.07 9.35
CA PHE A 162 -6.48 8.91 9.73
C PHE A 162 -6.74 7.47 10.20
N ASN A 163 -7.89 7.25 10.83
CA ASN A 163 -8.30 5.91 11.25
C ASN A 163 -8.59 4.98 10.06
N PHE A 164 -8.65 3.67 10.33
CA PHE A 164 -8.84 2.66 9.29
C PHE A 164 -10.10 2.92 8.47
N THR A 165 -11.25 3.10 9.12
CA THR A 165 -12.54 3.31 8.44
C THR A 165 -12.51 4.49 7.46
N THR A 166 -11.87 5.60 7.86
CA THR A 166 -11.73 6.79 7.00
C THR A 166 -10.88 6.46 5.77
N ILE A 167 -9.71 5.85 5.97
CA ILE A 167 -8.80 5.50 4.86
C ILE A 167 -9.45 4.45 3.95
N TYR A 168 -10.03 3.40 4.52
CA TYR A 168 -10.72 2.35 3.79
C TYR A 168 -11.83 2.92 2.91
N ASN A 169 -12.74 3.71 3.48
CA ASN A 169 -13.85 4.31 2.74
C ASN A 169 -13.35 5.27 1.65
N TYR A 170 -12.32 6.09 1.94
CA TYR A 170 -11.73 6.99 0.96
C TYR A 170 -11.18 6.23 -0.24
N LEU A 171 -10.45 5.14 0.00
CA LEU A 171 -9.85 4.33 -1.06
C LEU A 171 -10.90 3.57 -1.86
N ILE A 172 -11.79 2.85 -1.18
CA ILE A 172 -12.79 1.96 -1.78
C ILE A 172 -13.83 2.73 -2.61
N ASN A 173 -14.19 3.95 -2.19
CA ASN A 173 -15.16 4.80 -2.89
C ASN A 173 -14.50 5.80 -3.85
N SER A 174 -13.17 5.83 -3.96
CA SER A 174 -12.50 6.65 -4.96
C SER A 174 -12.80 6.13 -6.36
N ASN A 175 -13.03 7.05 -7.30
CA ASN A 175 -13.08 6.80 -8.74
C ASN A 175 -11.69 6.94 -9.41
N HIS A 176 -10.68 7.36 -8.66
CA HIS A 176 -9.34 7.64 -9.18
C HIS A 176 -8.24 6.88 -8.46
N SER A 177 -7.23 6.51 -9.24
CA SER A 177 -5.91 6.10 -8.78
C SER A 177 -5.14 7.33 -8.32
N PHE A 178 -4.38 7.18 -7.24
CA PHE A 178 -3.60 8.25 -6.65
C PHE A 178 -2.13 8.02 -6.94
N ASP A 179 -1.67 8.57 -8.04
CA ASP A 179 -0.30 8.44 -8.48
C ASP A 179 0.19 9.80 -8.96
N HIS A 180 1.30 10.26 -8.38
CA HIS A 180 1.91 11.51 -8.79
C HIS A 180 3.41 11.50 -8.57
N CYS A 181 4.14 11.77 -9.65
CA CYS A 181 5.54 12.09 -9.61
C CYS A 181 5.81 13.31 -10.50
N LYS A 182 6.55 14.30 -9.98
CA LYS A 182 7.03 15.44 -10.76
C LYS A 182 8.50 15.22 -11.11
N PRO A 183 8.92 15.39 -12.36
CA PRO A 183 10.32 15.25 -12.75
C PRO A 183 11.26 16.11 -11.87
N PRO A 184 12.46 15.61 -11.49
CA PRO A 184 13.03 14.31 -11.86
C PRO A 184 12.54 13.15 -10.99
N CYS A 185 11.99 12.14 -11.65
CA CYS A 185 11.47 10.92 -11.04
C CYS A 185 12.42 9.76 -11.37
N TYR A 186 12.74 8.92 -10.38
CA TYR A 186 13.54 7.71 -10.60
C TYR A 186 12.70 6.60 -11.26
N MET A 187 13.35 5.56 -11.79
CA MET A 187 12.70 4.47 -12.54
C MET A 187 11.58 3.78 -11.73
N ASP A 188 11.81 3.54 -10.44
CA ASP A 188 10.85 2.99 -9.49
C ASP A 188 9.62 3.89 -9.28
N GLU A 189 9.78 5.20 -9.43
CA GLU A 189 8.66 6.15 -9.29
C GLU A 189 7.76 6.17 -10.53
N HIS A 190 8.29 5.74 -11.67
CA HIS A 190 7.60 5.77 -12.95
C HIS A 190 6.80 4.51 -13.26
N TYR A 191 7.30 3.32 -12.91
CA TYR A 191 6.76 2.08 -13.48
C TYR A 191 5.25 1.90 -13.26
N LEU A 192 4.79 1.95 -12.01
CA LEU A 192 3.37 1.81 -11.71
C LEU A 192 2.53 3.01 -12.21
N ALA A 193 3.13 4.22 -12.29
CA ALA A 193 2.44 5.41 -12.82
C ALA A 193 2.19 5.29 -14.31
N ILE A 194 3.23 4.89 -15.05
CA ILE A 194 3.14 4.66 -16.48
C ILE A 194 2.18 3.52 -16.75
N LEU A 195 2.17 2.47 -15.94
CA LEU A 195 1.21 1.38 -16.09
C LEU A 195 -0.24 1.86 -15.94
N VAL A 196 -0.54 2.66 -14.90
CA VAL A 196 -1.86 3.25 -14.69
C VAL A 196 -2.22 4.21 -15.82
N THR A 197 -1.33 5.14 -16.16
CA THR A 197 -1.59 6.14 -17.20
C THR A 197 -1.76 5.49 -18.58
N LYS A 198 -0.97 4.46 -18.90
CA LYS A 198 -1.06 3.75 -20.17
C LYS A 198 -2.31 2.87 -20.26
N ALA A 199 -2.74 2.28 -19.14
CA ALA A 199 -3.96 1.48 -19.11
C ALA A 199 -5.21 2.37 -19.11
N HIS A 200 -5.23 3.40 -18.27
CA HIS A 200 -6.40 4.22 -17.94
C HIS A 200 -6.01 5.61 -17.40
N SER A 201 -5.56 6.51 -18.28
CA SER A 201 -5.13 7.87 -17.91
C SER A 201 -6.22 8.73 -17.29
N ASP A 202 -7.47 8.52 -17.69
CA ASP A 202 -8.68 9.21 -17.23
C ASP A 202 -9.00 8.94 -15.75
N MET A 203 -8.54 7.80 -15.24
CA MET A 203 -8.72 7.42 -13.84
C MET A 203 -7.54 7.82 -12.95
N ASN A 204 -6.54 8.56 -13.43
CA ASN A 204 -5.48 9.09 -12.57
C ASN A 204 -5.87 10.48 -12.00
N SER A 205 -5.82 10.62 -10.68
CA SER A 205 -6.07 11.90 -10.01
C SER A 205 -4.94 12.93 -10.16
N ASN A 206 -3.79 12.54 -10.74
CA ASN A 206 -2.58 13.35 -10.85
C ASN A 206 -2.13 13.94 -9.51
N ARG A 207 -2.43 13.27 -8.39
CA ARG A 207 -1.98 13.64 -7.05
C ARG A 207 -1.67 12.40 -6.21
N SER A 208 -0.76 12.58 -5.25
CA SER A 208 -0.47 11.57 -4.24
C SER A 208 -1.35 11.78 -3.01
N ILE A 209 -1.75 10.69 -2.38
CA ILE A 209 -2.39 10.68 -1.05
C ILE A 209 -1.38 10.53 0.09
N THR A 210 -0.08 10.62 -0.20
CA THR A 210 1.00 10.62 0.80
C THR A 210 1.55 12.02 0.96
N TRP A 211 1.47 12.56 2.18
CA TRP A 211 2.14 13.80 2.51
C TRP A 211 3.65 13.57 2.65
N VAL A 212 4.43 14.41 1.98
CA VAL A 212 5.89 14.39 1.99
C VAL A 212 6.39 15.81 2.11
N ASP A 213 7.28 16.05 3.08
CA ASP A 213 7.92 17.36 3.23
C ASP A 213 9.21 17.43 2.41
N TRP A 214 9.21 18.33 1.43
CA TRP A 214 10.36 18.66 0.58
C TRP A 214 10.92 20.06 0.84
N SER A 215 10.45 20.76 1.88
CA SER A 215 10.82 22.16 2.16
C SER A 215 12.32 22.38 2.34
N LYS A 216 13.06 21.35 2.78
CA LYS A 216 14.52 21.40 2.96
C LYS A 216 15.32 21.23 1.65
N GLY A 217 14.67 20.88 0.55
CA GLY A 217 15.32 20.58 -0.72
C GLY A 217 16.17 19.30 -0.71
N GLY A 218 16.82 19.01 -1.84
CA GLY A 218 17.68 17.83 -2.04
C GLY A 218 16.97 16.59 -2.60
N SER A 219 17.72 15.49 -2.75
CA SER A 219 17.25 14.26 -3.41
C SER A 219 16.34 13.38 -2.54
N HIS A 220 16.17 13.74 -1.27
CA HIS A 220 15.39 12.98 -0.29
C HIS A 220 14.52 13.91 0.57
N PRO A 221 13.31 13.48 0.95
CA PRO A 221 12.43 14.30 1.75
C PRO A 221 12.92 14.42 3.19
N THR A 222 12.42 15.44 3.89
CA THR A 222 12.69 15.67 5.31
C THR A 222 12.38 14.42 6.13
N ARG A 223 13.29 14.09 7.04
CA ARG A 223 13.11 13.03 8.04
C ARG A 223 12.58 13.66 9.33
N PHE A 224 11.55 13.05 9.90
CA PHE A 224 10.97 13.46 11.17
C PHE A 224 11.50 12.58 12.31
N VAL A 225 11.87 13.22 13.42
CA VAL A 225 12.32 12.56 14.65
C VAL A 225 11.35 12.84 15.79
N LYS A 226 11.57 12.22 16.96
CA LYS A 226 10.68 12.32 18.13
C LYS A 226 10.17 13.73 18.43
N LYS A 227 11.04 14.76 18.35
CA LYS A 227 10.70 16.16 18.66
C LYS A 227 9.74 16.82 17.67
N ASP A 228 9.64 16.29 16.45
CA ASP A 228 8.79 16.84 15.40
C ASP A 228 7.33 16.31 15.47
N VAL A 229 7.10 15.31 16.32
CA VAL A 229 5.81 14.62 16.47
C VAL A 229 4.94 15.37 17.48
N SER A 230 3.93 16.09 17.01
CA SER A 230 3.00 16.85 17.85
C SER A 230 1.57 16.87 17.29
N LYS A 231 0.58 17.17 18.14
CA LYS A 231 -0.83 17.31 17.71
C LYS A 231 -0.99 18.45 16.69
N SER A 232 -0.32 19.58 16.90
CA SER A 232 -0.37 20.73 15.98
C SER A 232 0.23 20.39 14.62
N PHE A 233 1.33 19.64 14.59
CA PHE A 233 1.90 19.11 13.36
C PHE A 233 0.88 18.27 12.58
N PHE A 234 0.24 17.29 13.22
CA PHE A 234 -0.73 16.43 12.55
C PHE A 234 -2.00 17.16 12.12
N ASN A 235 -2.50 18.11 12.92
CA ASN A 235 -3.65 18.92 12.54
C ASN A 235 -3.38 19.70 11.25
N ARG A 236 -2.19 20.29 11.12
CA ARG A 236 -1.76 20.99 9.91
C ARG A 236 -1.65 20.02 8.72
N VAL A 237 -1.04 18.84 8.91
CA VAL A 237 -0.88 17.87 7.82
C VAL A 237 -2.24 17.31 7.35
N ARG A 238 -3.20 17.11 8.26
CA ARG A 238 -4.53 16.55 7.96
C ARG A 238 -5.52 17.53 7.36
N HIS A 239 -5.47 18.81 7.77
CA HIS A 239 -6.51 19.79 7.45
C HIS A 239 -5.98 21.10 6.88
N GLY A 240 -4.66 21.24 6.72
CA GLY A 240 -4.03 22.47 6.22
C GLY A 240 -4.03 22.62 4.69
N PHE A 241 -4.66 21.69 3.96
CA PHE A 241 -4.67 21.66 2.51
C PHE A 241 -6.08 21.36 1.99
N ASN A 242 -6.42 21.98 0.87
CA ASN A 242 -7.64 21.68 0.12
C ASN A 242 -7.26 20.97 -1.18
N CYS A 243 -8.08 20.00 -1.58
CA CYS A 243 -7.90 19.23 -2.80
C CYS A 243 -9.25 18.67 -3.27
N THR A 244 -9.24 18.14 -4.48
CA THR A 244 -10.44 17.52 -5.07
C THR A 244 -10.43 16.01 -4.82
N TYR A 245 -11.58 15.48 -4.39
CA TYR A 245 -11.85 14.06 -4.24
C TYR A 245 -13.21 13.77 -4.90
N ASN A 246 -13.24 12.88 -5.89
CA ASN A 246 -14.44 12.55 -6.68
C ASN A 246 -15.19 13.82 -7.16
N GLY A 247 -14.47 14.82 -7.66
CA GLY A 247 -15.03 16.09 -8.14
C GLY A 247 -15.45 17.09 -7.05
N SER A 248 -15.42 16.72 -5.77
CA SER A 248 -15.78 17.60 -4.66
C SER A 248 -14.56 18.12 -3.90
N LEU A 249 -14.65 19.35 -3.40
CA LEU A 249 -13.61 19.93 -2.55
C LEU A 249 -13.59 19.25 -1.18
N THR A 250 -12.41 18.91 -0.68
CA THR A 250 -12.21 18.31 0.65
C THR A 250 -10.90 18.79 1.28
N THR A 251 -10.84 18.71 2.61
CA THR A 251 -9.60 18.91 3.39
C THR A 251 -8.79 17.63 3.55
N VAL A 252 -9.36 16.46 3.23
CA VAL A 252 -8.68 15.16 3.41
C VAL A 252 -7.82 14.85 2.18
N CYS A 253 -6.65 15.49 2.15
CA CYS A 253 -5.75 15.43 1.01
C CYS A 253 -4.64 14.39 1.12
N PHE A 254 -4.33 13.94 2.32
CA PHE A 254 -3.29 12.94 2.52
C PHE A 254 -3.76 11.92 3.52
N LEU A 255 -3.78 10.64 3.13
CA LEU A 255 -4.14 9.54 4.02
C LEU A 255 -2.94 9.04 4.82
N PHE A 256 -1.73 9.29 4.32
CA PHE A 256 -0.49 8.79 4.88
C PHE A 256 0.59 9.89 4.90
N ALA A 257 1.63 9.71 5.71
CA ALA A 257 2.77 10.61 5.76
C ALA A 257 4.10 9.88 5.84
N ARG A 258 5.17 10.55 5.39
CA ARG A 258 6.57 10.10 5.46
C ARG A 258 7.50 11.32 5.59
N LYS A 259 8.73 11.21 6.12
CA LYS A 259 9.51 10.01 6.47
C LYS A 259 9.84 9.99 7.97
N PHE A 260 9.16 9.14 8.73
CA PHE A 260 9.32 9.08 10.20
C PHE A 260 10.43 8.10 10.59
N GLN A 261 11.32 8.53 11.50
CA GLN A 261 12.39 7.68 12.01
C GLN A 261 11.89 6.73 13.11
N PRO A 262 12.60 5.60 13.37
CA PRO A 262 12.21 4.67 14.44
C PRO A 262 12.00 5.32 15.82
N ASN A 263 12.81 6.34 16.16
CA ASN A 263 12.70 7.06 17.43
C ASN A 263 11.40 7.88 17.59
N THR A 264 10.59 8.01 16.53
CA THR A 264 9.28 8.65 16.59
C THR A 264 8.21 7.77 17.23
N LEU A 265 8.40 6.44 17.27
CA LEU A 265 7.37 5.48 17.66
C LEU A 265 6.72 5.82 18.99
N GLU A 266 7.50 6.08 20.03
CA GLU A 266 6.97 6.38 21.37
C GLU A 266 6.06 7.63 21.37
N ALA A 267 6.47 8.69 20.65
CA ALA A 267 5.65 9.90 20.54
C ALA A 267 4.42 9.67 19.67
N LEU A 268 4.54 8.87 18.60
CA LEU A 268 3.41 8.50 17.75
C LEU A 268 2.36 7.70 18.52
N LEU A 269 2.78 6.70 19.31
CA LEU A 269 1.87 5.88 20.13
C LEU A 269 1.12 6.71 21.18
N LYS A 270 1.74 7.75 21.75
CA LYS A 270 1.07 8.69 22.66
C LYS A 270 -0.05 9.51 21.98
N ILE A 271 0.09 9.79 20.69
CA ILE A 271 -0.89 10.58 19.92
C ILE A 271 -1.88 9.68 19.16
N ALA A 272 -1.52 8.41 18.92
CA ALA A 272 -2.26 7.46 18.11
C ALA A 272 -3.74 7.29 18.53
N PRO A 273 -4.11 7.24 19.83
CA PRO A 273 -5.53 7.15 20.19
C PRO A 273 -6.36 8.30 19.64
N THR A 274 -5.86 9.54 19.78
CA THR A 274 -6.50 10.73 19.20
C THR A 274 -6.45 10.73 17.67
N LEU A 275 -5.32 10.32 17.08
CA LEU A 275 -5.13 10.35 15.62
C LEU A 275 -6.01 9.31 14.90
N LEU A 276 -6.08 8.10 15.45
CA LEU A 276 -6.73 6.93 14.88
C LEU A 276 -8.13 6.69 15.47
N GLY A 277 -8.64 7.60 16.30
CA GLY A 277 -10.01 7.56 16.79
C GLY A 277 -10.30 6.40 17.75
N PHE A 278 -9.29 5.94 18.49
CA PHE A 278 -9.53 5.10 19.66
C PHE A 278 -9.96 6.02 20.79
N ASN A 279 -11.24 6.04 21.11
CA ASN A 279 -11.73 6.73 22.30
C ASN A 279 -11.06 6.08 23.53
N PRO A 280 -10.47 6.88 24.45
CA PRO A 280 -10.05 6.38 25.75
C PRO A 280 -11.25 5.97 26.60
#